data_AF-A0A068CM74-F1
#
_entry.id   AF-A0A068CM74-F1
#
_cell.length_a   1.000
_cell.length_b   1.000
_cell.length_c   1.000
_cell.angle_alpha   90.00
_cell.angle_beta   90.00
_cell.angle_gamma   90.00
#
_symmetry.space_group_name_H-M   'P 1'
#
loop_
_entity.id
_entity.type
_entity.pdbx_description
1 polymer ?
#
loop_
_entity_poly.entity_id
_entity_poly.type
_entity_poly.pdbx_seq_one_letter_code
_entity_poly.pdbx_strand_id
1 'polypeptide(L)' 'MRCNALFLTFFVFMSLVLIHVQEVEAWTRDKCDISDNFIGKCGDKGGRECAADFYRIKVIVTRCSCRDFLKSRICDCKIC' A
#
# COMPACT_ATOMS: atom_id res chain seq x y z
N MET A 1 -1.01 12.27 -44.43
CA MET A 1 -2.04 11.72 -43.51
C MET A 1 -1.65 10.39 -42.85
N ARG A 2 -0.86 9.51 -43.50
CA ARG A 2 -0.42 8.22 -42.91
C ARG A 2 0.42 8.35 -41.64
N CYS A 3 1.33 9.34 -41.56
CA CYS A 3 2.17 9.53 -40.36
C CYS A 3 1.35 9.94 -39.13
N ASN A 4 0.31 10.77 -39.30
CA ASN A 4 -0.51 11.24 -38.18
C ASN A 4 -1.28 10.11 -37.50
N ALA A 5 -1.76 9.14 -38.30
CA ALA A 5 -2.41 7.94 -37.79
C ALA A 5 -1.44 7.08 -36.98
N LEU A 6 -0.19 6.91 -37.44
CA LEU A 6 0.84 6.14 -36.72
C LEU A 6 1.22 6.77 -35.38
N PHE A 7 1.33 8.11 -35.33
CA PHE A 7 1.59 8.83 -34.08
C PHE A 7 0.44 8.68 -33.08
N LEU A 8 -0.81 8.79 -33.55
CA LEU A 8 -1.98 8.58 -32.69
C LEU A 8 -2.05 7.15 -32.16
N THR A 9 -1.81 6.15 -33.00
CA THR A 9 -1.80 4.75 -32.54
C THR A 9 -0.69 4.52 -31.52
N PHE A 10 0.52 5.04 -31.76
CA PHE A 10 1.63 4.91 -30.83
C PHE A 10 1.34 5.58 -29.49
N PHE A 11 0.73 6.77 -29.51
CA PHE A 11 0.34 7.46 -28.28
C PHE A 11 -0.71 6.69 -27.48
N VAL A 12 -1.71 6.11 -28.16
CA VAL A 12 -2.71 5.24 -27.51
C VAL A 12 -2.04 4.01 -26.90
N PHE A 13 -1.16 3.32 -27.63
CA PHE A 13 -0.44 2.16 -27.10
C PHE A 13 0.40 2.52 -25.88
N MET A 14 1.16 3.63 -25.91
CA MET A 14 1.95 4.07 -24.76
C MET A 14 1.08 4.42 -23.56
N SER A 15 -0.07 5.06 -23.79
CA SER A 15 -1.02 5.38 -22.72
C SER A 15 -1.58 4.12 -22.06
N LEU A 16 -1.92 3.09 -22.86
CA LEU A 16 -2.37 1.80 -22.33
C LEU A 16 -1.29 1.09 -21.52
N VAL A 17 -0.04 1.11 -21.98
CA VAL A 17 1.10 0.54 -21.24
C VAL A 17 1.29 1.27 -19.90
N LEU A 18 1.23 2.59 -19.88
CA LEU A 18 1.36 3.38 -18.65
C LEU A 18 0.24 3.08 -17.65
N ILE A 19 -1.01 2.96 -18.12
CA ILE A 19 -2.15 2.59 -17.27
C ILE A 19 -1.94 1.20 -16.66
N HIS A 20 -1.55 0.21 -17.47
CA HIS A 20 -1.30 -1.15 -16.97
C HIS A 20 -0.18 -1.18 -15.93
N VAL A 21 0.92 -0.45 -16.14
CA VAL A 21 2.00 -0.34 -15.16
C VAL A 21 1.46 0.26 -13.85
N GLN A 22 0.68 1.34 -13.93
CA GLN A 22 0.10 1.98 -12.76
C GLN A 22 -0.85 1.06 -11.99
N GLU A 23 -1.67 0.28 -12.69
CA GLU A 23 -2.56 -0.72 -12.08
C GLU A 23 -1.77 -1.84 -11.39
N VAL A 24 -0.71 -2.35 -12.03
CA VAL A 24 0.15 -3.37 -11.43
C VAL A 24 0.86 -2.85 -10.19
N GLU A 25 1.36 -1.62 -10.22
CA GLU A 25 1.99 -0.98 -9.06
C GLU A 25 0.99 -0.77 -7.91
N ALA A 26 -0.22 -0.32 -8.22
CA ALA A 26 -1.29 -0.16 -7.23
C ALA A 26 -1.67 -1.51 -6.60
N TRP A 27 -1.87 -2.55 -7.42
CA TRP A 27 -2.18 -3.89 -6.94
C TRP A 27 -1.06 -4.48 -6.09
N THR A 28 0.20 -4.28 -6.49
CA THR A 28 1.37 -4.76 -5.74
C THR A 28 1.47 -4.05 -4.39
N ARG A 29 1.19 -2.74 -4.35
CA ARG A 29 1.16 -1.96 -3.12
C ARG A 29 0.07 -2.45 -2.18
N ASP A 30 -1.16 -2.63 -2.66
CA ASP A 30 -2.28 -3.13 -1.84
C ASP A 30 -2.03 -4.54 -1.29
N LYS A 31 -1.28 -5.37 -2.03
CA LYS A 31 -0.91 -6.71 -1.55
C LYS A 31 0.17 -6.67 -0.46
N CYS A 32 0.99 -5.62 -0.43
CA CYS A 32 2.11 -5.48 0.48
C CYS A 32 1.80 -4.61 1.70
N ASP A 33 0.74 -3.81 1.66
CA ASP A 33 0.28 -2.98 2.76
C ASP A 33 -0.88 -3.69 3.49
N ILE A 34 -0.82 -3.81 4.82
CA ILE A 34 -1.88 -4.34 5.69
C ILE A 34 -2.24 -3.31 6.74
N SER A 35 -3.53 -3.13 7.02
CA SER A 35 -4.02 -2.19 8.02
C SER A 35 -5.02 -2.90 8.94
N ASP A 36 -4.86 -2.72 10.25
CA ASP A 36 -5.80 -3.22 11.23
C ASP A 36 -5.88 -2.28 12.44
N ASN A 37 -6.96 -2.40 13.23
CA ASN A 37 -7.23 -1.56 14.37
C ASN A 37 -7.08 -2.33 15.69
N PHE A 38 -6.21 -1.85 16.56
CA PHE A 38 -5.94 -2.46 17.86
C PHE A 38 -6.37 -1.52 19.00
N ILE A 39 -6.74 -2.09 20.14
CA ILE A 39 -7.15 -1.31 21.31
C ILE A 39 -5.94 -0.54 21.87
N GLY A 40 -6.15 0.71 22.27
CA GLY A 40 -5.14 1.55 22.90
C GLY A 40 -4.80 2.79 22.07
N LYS A 41 -3.67 3.43 22.41
CA LYS A 41 -3.13 4.59 21.70
C LYS A 41 -1.73 4.30 21.19
N CYS A 42 -1.27 5.11 20.25
CA CYS A 42 0.11 5.15 19.81
C CYS A 42 0.95 5.89 20.86
N GLY A 43 1.81 5.16 21.57
CA GLY A 43 2.90 5.77 22.34
C GLY A 43 4.13 6.02 21.47
N ASP A 44 5.24 6.41 22.10
CA ASP A 44 6.55 6.64 21.44
C ASP A 44 7.09 5.42 20.67
N LYS A 45 6.57 4.23 20.98
CA LYS A 45 6.92 2.96 20.34
C LYS A 45 5.76 2.33 19.56
N GLY A 46 4.75 3.11 19.18
CA GLY A 46 3.52 2.62 18.54
C GLY A 46 3.77 1.68 17.34
N GLY A 47 4.74 1.98 16.48
CA GLY A 47 5.08 1.10 15.35
C GLY A 47 5.61 -0.28 15.78
N ARG A 48 6.36 -0.37 16.88
CA ARG A 48 6.83 -1.67 17.42
C ARG A 48 5.68 -2.44 18.07
N GLU A 49 4.76 -1.75 18.73
CA GLU A 49 3.58 -2.39 19.30
C GLU A 49 2.64 -2.94 18.21
N CYS A 50 2.41 -2.17 17.14
CA CYS A 50 1.70 -2.64 15.95
C CYS A 50 2.33 -3.91 15.37
N ALA A 51 3.66 -3.93 15.21
CA ALA A 51 4.35 -5.12 14.71
C ALA A 51 4.20 -6.34 15.64
N ALA A 52 4.22 -6.12 16.96
CA ALA A 52 4.00 -7.18 17.93
C ALA A 52 2.56 -7.73 17.90
N ASP A 53 1.55 -6.87 17.69
CA ASP A 53 0.16 -7.29 17.57
C ASP A 53 -0.09 -8.09 16.29
N PHE A 54 0.48 -7.69 15.15
CA PHE A 54 0.46 -8.48 13.93
C PHE A 54 1.18 -9.83 14.10
N TYR A 55 2.31 -9.85 14.81
CA TYR A 55 3.02 -11.10 15.10
C TYR A 55 2.18 -12.07 15.95
N ARG A 56 1.34 -11.57 16.88
CA ARG A 56 0.42 -12.41 17.67
C ARG A 56 -0.64 -13.10 16.82
N ILE A 57 -1.08 -12.47 15.73
CA ILE A 57 -1.98 -13.07 14.73
C ILE A 57 -1.23 -13.78 13.60
N LYS A 58 0.06 -14.06 13.79
CA LYS A 58 0.94 -14.80 12.87
C LYS A 58 1.18 -14.11 11.52
N VAL A 59 1.10 -12.77 11.49
CA VAL A 59 1.46 -11.96 10.33
C VAL A 59 2.85 -11.37 10.55
N ILE A 60 3.78 -11.65 9.64
CA ILE A 60 5.12 -11.08 9.66
C ILE A 60 5.09 -9.76 8.89
N VAL A 61 5.52 -8.70 9.55
CA VAL A 61 5.55 -7.33 9.00
C VAL A 61 6.97 -6.77 9.05
N THR A 62 7.34 -5.96 8.06
CA THR A 62 8.67 -5.37 7.90
C THR A 62 8.73 -3.95 8.51
N ARG A 63 7.70 -3.14 8.28
CA ARG A 63 7.58 -1.76 8.75
C ARG A 63 6.16 -1.47 9.15
N CYS A 64 5.98 -0.76 10.26
CA CYS A 64 4.67 -0.37 10.75
C CYS A 64 4.65 1.11 11.13
N SER A 65 3.54 1.76 10.82
CA SER A 65 3.17 3.07 11.35
C SER A 65 1.94 2.92 12.24
N CYS A 66 1.85 3.79 13.23
CA CYS A 66 0.77 3.81 14.19
C CYS A 66 0.09 5.18 14.12
N ARG A 67 -1.24 5.21 14.05
CA ARG A 67 -2.04 6.43 14.14
C ARG A 67 -3.13 6.27 15.18
N ASP A 68 -3.27 7.28 16.04
CA ASP A 68 -4.36 7.31 17.01
C ASP A 68 -5.71 7.50 16.32
N PHE A 69 -6.70 6.72 16.74
CA PHE A 69 -8.08 6.83 16.28
C PHE A 69 -9.05 6.64 17.44
N LEU A 70 -9.56 7.74 17.99
CA LEU A 70 -10.46 7.74 19.16
C LEU A 70 -9.85 7.03 20.38
N LYS A 71 -10.29 5.80 20.68
CA LYS A 71 -9.82 4.94 21.78
C LYS A 71 -9.05 3.70 21.30
N SER A 72 -8.73 3.66 20.01
CA SER A 72 -7.99 2.60 19.36
C SER A 72 -6.81 3.20 18.57
N ARG A 73 -5.95 2.33 18.08
CA ARG A 73 -4.82 2.68 17.21
C ARG A 73 -4.94 1.93 15.90
N ILE A 74 -4.81 2.68 14.81
CA ILE A 74 -4.71 2.11 13.48
C ILE A 74 -3.24 1.78 13.24
N CYS A 75 -2.98 0.53 12.87
CA CYS A 75 -1.67 0.01 12.57
C CYS A 75 -1.57 -0.28 11.08
N ASP A 76 -0.86 0.59 10.35
CA ASP A 76 -0.60 0.42 8.93
C ASP A 76 0.81 -0.15 8.76
N CYS A 77 0.89 -1.41 8.32
CA CYS A 77 2.13 -2.18 8.23
C CYS A 77 2.39 -2.66 6.80
N LYS A 78 3.66 -2.98 6.51
CA LYS A 78 4.07 -3.64 5.28
C LYS A 78 4.43 -5.09 5.56
N ILE A 79 4.03 -6.02 4.69
CA ILE A 79 4.40 -7.44 4.73
C ILE A 79 5.49 -7.79 3.71
N CYS A 80 5.79 -6.85 2.81
CA CYS A 80 6.93 -6.81 1.91
C CYS A 80 7.88 -5.66 2.35
#